data_AF-X1M0Y9-F1
#
_entry.id   AF-X1M0Y9-F1
#
_cell.length_a   1.000
_cell.length_b   1.000
_cell.length_c   1.000
_cell.angle_alpha   90.00
_cell.angle_beta   90.00
_cell.angle_gamma   90.00
#
_symmetry.space_group_name_H-M   'P 1'
#
loop_
_entity.id
_entity.type
_entity.pdbx_description
1 polymer ?
#
loop_
_entity_poly.entity_id
_entity_poly.type
_entity_poly.pdbx_seq_one_letter_code
_entity_poly.pdbx_strand_id
1 'polypeptide(L)'
;MKEAVADGDASAVYTASPTYQRDLYNIADHAVGTGIINHIIAYAVWRCTHTGLPHCKIAIKSGTGDGDPDTVSESAEITNADADYRTDSHQWDINPATGLAFTWDEIDKLQLGVSLNDATEAPCFTGDTRISLSDGSYKEAKDIRPGDRVVYYDFIERKTKSTTVTKVNKHSAGEMGPYYLVLNKKLKVTPEHPLDKPDGTVITAGKVKVGDSIQGETGIIEISSVEKVWERVKTYS
;
A
#
# COMPACT_ATOMS: atom_id res chain seq x y z
N MET A 1 -13.87 -13.23 -26.56
CA MET A 1 -14.74 -12.36 -25.74
C MET A 1 -14.22 -10.94 -25.90
N LYS A 2 -15.08 -9.96 -26.24
CA LYS A 2 -14.72 -8.55 -26.50
C LYS A 2 -14.11 -7.97 -25.22
N GLU A 3 -13.01 -7.23 -25.30
CA GLU A 3 -12.47 -6.48 -24.15
C GLU A 3 -13.62 -5.72 -23.51
N ALA A 4 -13.98 -6.13 -22.29
CA ALA A 4 -15.07 -5.52 -21.56
C ALA A 4 -14.61 -4.12 -21.19
N VAL A 5 -15.31 -3.12 -21.71
CA VAL A 5 -15.29 -1.78 -21.13
C VAL A 5 -15.59 -1.94 -19.65
N ALA A 6 -14.75 -1.36 -18.78
CA ALA A 6 -14.97 -1.40 -17.33
C ALA A 6 -16.41 -0.97 -17.03
N ASP A 7 -17.14 -1.82 -16.30
CA ASP A 7 -18.58 -1.64 -16.08
C ASP A 7 -18.91 -0.72 -14.88
N GLY A 8 -17.92 0.02 -14.38
CA GLY A 8 -18.09 1.01 -13.32
C GLY A 8 -18.55 0.41 -11.99
N ASP A 9 -17.96 -0.72 -11.61
CA ASP A 9 -18.25 -1.53 -10.40
C ASP A 9 -19.49 -2.43 -10.47
N ALA A 10 -20.16 -2.59 -11.62
CA ALA A 10 -21.30 -3.50 -11.71
C ALA A 10 -20.87 -4.97 -11.45
N SER A 11 -19.64 -5.32 -11.80
CA SER A 11 -18.96 -6.52 -11.36
C SER A 11 -17.53 -6.19 -10.95
N ALA A 12 -17.15 -6.52 -9.70
CA ALA A 12 -15.83 -6.22 -9.17
C ALA A 12 -15.34 -7.31 -8.23
N VAL A 13 -14.04 -7.56 -8.28
CA VAL A 13 -13.31 -8.33 -7.27
C VAL A 13 -12.82 -7.36 -6.22
N TYR A 14 -13.14 -7.63 -4.95
CA TYR A 14 -12.72 -6.82 -3.81
C TYR A 14 -12.27 -7.73 -2.67
N THR A 15 -11.31 -7.24 -1.88
CA THR A 15 -10.89 -7.87 -0.63
C THR A 15 -10.67 -6.82 0.43
N ALA A 16 -11.05 -7.14 1.67
CA ALA A 16 -10.70 -6.40 2.88
C ALA A 16 -9.57 -7.08 3.67
N SER A 17 -8.97 -8.13 3.10
CA SER A 17 -7.97 -8.93 3.80
C SER A 17 -6.60 -8.22 3.79
N PRO A 18 -5.89 -8.18 4.93
CA PRO A 18 -4.51 -7.67 4.97
C PRO A 18 -3.51 -8.62 4.29
N THR A 19 -3.96 -9.79 3.84
CA THR A 19 -3.16 -10.76 3.08
C THR A 19 -3.71 -10.93 1.68
N TYR A 20 -2.83 -11.26 0.74
CA TYR A 20 -3.20 -11.48 -0.66
C TYR A 20 -4.30 -12.52 -0.80
N GLN A 21 -5.43 -12.06 -1.33
CA GLN A 21 -6.52 -12.87 -1.84
C GLN A 21 -6.45 -12.85 -3.35
N ARG A 22 -6.52 -14.03 -3.96
CA ARG A 22 -6.41 -14.18 -5.40
C ARG A 22 -7.74 -14.59 -5.96
N ASP A 23 -8.06 -14.00 -7.10
CA ASP A 23 -9.19 -14.38 -7.91
C ASP A 23 -8.71 -14.65 -9.34
N LEU A 24 -9.19 -15.74 -9.93
CA LEU A 24 -8.77 -16.24 -11.24
C LEU A 24 -9.99 -16.70 -12.04
N TYR A 25 -10.00 -16.36 -13.31
CA TYR A 25 -11.10 -16.62 -14.22
C TYR A 25 -10.58 -17.27 -15.50
N ASN A 26 -11.32 -18.24 -16.02
CA ASN A 26 -11.06 -18.79 -17.35
C ASN A 26 -11.27 -17.69 -18.39
N ILE A 27 -10.40 -17.65 -19.39
CA ILE A 27 -10.65 -16.86 -20.60
C ILE A 27 -11.43 -17.68 -21.62
N ALA A 28 -12.02 -16.99 -22.59
CA ALA A 28 -12.62 -17.66 -23.73
C ALA A 28 -11.53 -18.16 -24.68
N ASP A 29 -11.71 -19.37 -25.19
CA ASP A 29 -10.86 -19.96 -26.21
C ASP A 29 -10.65 -19.00 -27.39
N HIS A 30 -9.44 -19.01 -27.94
CA HIS A 30 -9.10 -18.26 -29.13
C HIS A 30 -9.94 -18.74 -30.32
N ALA A 31 -10.63 -17.81 -30.98
CA ALA A 31 -11.39 -18.11 -32.19
C ALA A 31 -10.59 -17.81 -33.48
N VAL A 32 -9.51 -17.04 -33.35
CA VAL A 32 -8.67 -16.52 -34.43
C VAL A 32 -7.26 -16.30 -33.89
N GLY A 33 -6.26 -16.64 -34.68
CA GLY A 33 -4.84 -16.58 -34.29
C GLY A 33 -4.15 -17.88 -34.63
N THR A 34 -2.97 -17.79 -35.24
CA THR A 34 -2.09 -18.93 -35.51
C THR A 34 -0.63 -18.47 -35.41
N GLY A 35 0.30 -19.43 -35.37
CA GLY A 35 1.73 -19.14 -35.34
C GLY A 35 2.34 -19.23 -33.94
N ILE A 36 3.59 -18.77 -33.83
CA ILE A 36 4.37 -18.82 -32.59
C ILE A 36 3.98 -17.64 -31.71
N ILE A 37 3.70 -17.92 -30.43
CA ILE A 37 3.44 -16.88 -29.43
C ILE A 37 4.78 -16.43 -28.85
N ASN A 38 5.11 -15.15 -29.04
CA ASN A 38 6.34 -14.57 -28.52
C ASN A 38 6.23 -14.17 -27.04
N HIS A 39 5.04 -13.72 -26.63
CA HIS A 39 4.72 -13.32 -25.26
C HIS A 39 3.20 -13.17 -25.13
N ILE A 40 2.73 -13.05 -23.89
CA ILE A 40 1.38 -12.60 -23.56
C ILE A 40 1.45 -11.32 -22.72
N ILE A 41 0.43 -10.48 -22.83
CA ILE A 41 0.24 -9.30 -21.96
C ILE A 41 -1.12 -9.44 -21.31
N ALA A 42 -1.16 -9.51 -19.97
CA ALA A 42 -2.39 -9.43 -19.23
C ALA A 42 -2.59 -8.01 -18.70
N TYR A 43 -3.82 -7.51 -18.79
CA TYR A 43 -4.22 -6.20 -18.32
C TYR A 43 -5.13 -6.33 -17.10
N ALA A 44 -4.99 -5.42 -16.14
CA ALA A 44 -5.88 -5.28 -15.00
C ALA A 44 -6.40 -3.85 -14.92
N VAL A 45 -7.71 -3.71 -14.73
CA VAL A 45 -8.37 -2.43 -14.47
C VAL A 45 -8.81 -2.40 -13.02
N TRP A 46 -8.36 -1.40 -12.26
CA TRP A 46 -8.59 -1.34 -10.83
C TRP A 46 -8.54 0.10 -10.29
N ARG A 47 -9.07 0.30 -9.07
CA ARG A 47 -9.08 1.58 -8.35
C ARG A 47 -8.95 1.37 -6.85
N CYS A 48 -8.57 2.42 -6.11
CA CYS A 48 -8.66 2.44 -4.64
C CYS A 48 -9.96 3.10 -4.17
N THR A 49 -10.69 2.50 -3.25
CA THR A 49 -11.92 3.10 -2.69
C THR A 49 -11.78 3.59 -1.25
N HIS A 50 -10.60 3.44 -0.63
CA HIS A 50 -10.33 3.87 0.74
C HIS A 50 -9.06 4.72 0.83
N THR A 51 -8.80 5.29 2.01
CA THR A 51 -7.54 5.97 2.30
C THR A 51 -6.48 4.91 2.62
N GLY A 52 -5.45 4.79 1.77
CA GLY A 52 -4.32 3.87 1.94
C GLY A 52 -3.58 3.60 0.63
N LEU A 53 -2.59 2.71 0.68
CA LEU A 53 -1.89 2.17 -0.49
C LEU A 53 -2.41 0.77 -0.77
N PRO A 54 -3.41 0.58 -1.65
CA PRO A 54 -3.87 -0.74 -2.04
C PRO A 54 -2.78 -1.49 -2.82
N HIS A 55 -2.76 -2.81 -2.67
CA HIS A 55 -1.77 -3.68 -3.29
C HIS A 55 -2.44 -4.59 -4.31
N CYS A 56 -2.04 -4.46 -5.57
CA CYS A 56 -2.52 -5.28 -6.67
C CYS A 56 -1.35 -6.01 -7.33
N LYS A 57 -1.58 -7.26 -7.72
CA LYS A 57 -0.72 -8.00 -8.65
C LYS A 57 -1.56 -8.60 -9.75
N ILE A 58 -1.08 -8.52 -10.97
CA ILE A 58 -1.69 -9.19 -12.12
C ILE A 58 -1.26 -10.65 -12.06
N ALA A 59 -2.22 -11.57 -12.10
CA ALA A 59 -1.97 -12.99 -11.93
C ALA A 59 -2.40 -13.77 -13.17
N ILE A 60 -1.60 -14.78 -13.51
CA ILE A 60 -1.97 -15.83 -14.46
C ILE A 60 -1.82 -17.19 -13.79
N LYS A 61 -2.71 -18.13 -14.13
CA LYS A 61 -2.50 -19.55 -13.88
C LYS A 61 -2.31 -20.24 -15.22
N SER A 62 -1.08 -20.68 -15.45
CA SER A 62 -0.65 -21.36 -16.67
C SER A 62 -0.40 -22.83 -16.39
N GLY A 63 -0.69 -23.70 -17.34
CA GLY A 63 -0.39 -25.13 -17.29
C GLY A 63 -0.37 -25.71 -18.71
N THR A 64 -0.11 -27.00 -18.84
CA THR A 64 -0.21 -27.75 -20.11
C THR A 64 -1.65 -28.19 -20.39
N GLY A 65 -2.48 -28.22 -19.34
CA GLY A 65 -3.85 -28.67 -19.40
C GLY A 65 -4.04 -30.17 -19.55
N ASP A 66 -2.98 -30.96 -19.38
CA ASP A 66 -2.97 -32.43 -19.41
C ASP A 66 -2.49 -33.02 -18.07
N GLY A 67 -2.83 -32.34 -16.98
CA GLY A 67 -2.29 -32.61 -15.65
C GLY A 67 -0.99 -31.87 -15.40
N ASP A 68 -0.75 -31.58 -14.13
CA ASP A 68 0.31 -30.75 -13.55
C ASP A 68 1.68 -30.70 -14.24
N PRO A 69 2.46 -29.61 -14.03
CA PRO A 69 2.19 -28.55 -13.06
C PRO A 69 1.41 -27.38 -13.63
N ASP A 70 0.28 -27.05 -13.00
CA ASP A 70 -0.27 -25.71 -13.07
C ASP A 70 0.55 -24.78 -12.17
N THR A 71 1.04 -23.67 -12.72
CA THR A 71 1.77 -22.63 -11.99
C THR A 71 0.98 -21.34 -11.99
N VAL A 72 0.80 -20.77 -10.80
CA VAL A 72 0.36 -19.37 -10.68
C VAL A 72 1.58 -18.47 -10.67
N SER A 73 1.62 -17.52 -11.58
CA SER A 73 2.63 -16.47 -11.67
C SER A 73 1.97 -15.11 -11.50
N GLU A 74 2.67 -14.20 -10.85
CA GLU A 74 2.17 -12.86 -10.53
C GLU A 74 3.19 -11.81 -10.97
N SER A 75 2.70 -10.63 -11.35
CA SER A 75 3.53 -9.45 -11.54
C SER A 75 4.21 -9.01 -10.24
N ALA A 76 5.15 -8.06 -10.37
CA ALA A 76 5.54 -7.25 -9.22
C ALA A 76 4.31 -6.57 -8.60
N GLU A 77 4.40 -6.27 -7.31
CA GLU A 77 3.37 -5.51 -6.61
C GLU A 77 3.20 -4.12 -7.22
N ILE A 78 1.95 -3.77 -7.49
CA ILE A 78 1.53 -2.51 -8.05
C ILE A 78 0.72 -1.79 -6.97
N THR A 79 1.18 -0.61 -6.53
CA THR A 79 0.49 0.22 -5.55
C THR A 79 -0.04 1.49 -6.20
N ASN A 80 -1.21 1.97 -5.76
CA ASN A 80 -1.82 3.18 -6.31
C ASN A 80 -2.69 3.90 -5.29
N ALA A 81 -2.41 5.18 -5.03
CA ALA A 81 -3.22 6.01 -4.16
C ALA A 81 -4.38 6.73 -4.88
N ASP A 82 -4.54 6.52 -6.19
CA ASP A 82 -5.61 7.15 -6.96
C ASP A 82 -6.96 6.45 -6.75
N ALA A 83 -8.00 7.27 -6.58
CA ALA A 83 -9.39 6.82 -6.47
C ALA A 83 -10.04 6.57 -7.82
N ASP A 84 -9.45 7.08 -8.90
CA ASP A 84 -9.89 6.84 -10.26
C ASP A 84 -9.42 5.49 -10.78
N TYR A 85 -10.21 4.91 -11.70
CA TYR A 85 -9.82 3.70 -12.40
C TYR A 85 -8.59 3.92 -13.25
N ARG A 86 -7.70 2.94 -13.24
CA ARG A 86 -6.56 2.89 -14.14
C ARG A 86 -6.33 1.48 -14.67
N THR A 87 -5.55 1.40 -15.73
CA THR A 87 -5.16 0.16 -16.37
C THR A 87 -3.66 -0.07 -16.18
N ASP A 88 -3.30 -1.22 -15.62
CA ASP A 88 -1.93 -1.73 -15.61
C ASP A 88 -1.83 -3.00 -16.44
N SER A 89 -0.60 -3.37 -16.80
CA SER A 89 -0.33 -4.57 -17.56
C SER A 89 0.94 -5.27 -17.11
N HIS A 90 1.01 -6.58 -17.31
CA HIS A 90 2.24 -7.34 -17.15
C HIS A 90 2.42 -8.31 -18.32
N GLN A 91 3.67 -8.46 -18.76
CA GLN A 91 4.06 -9.30 -19.88
C GLN A 91 4.77 -10.55 -19.38
N TRP A 92 4.38 -11.71 -19.92
CA TRP A 92 5.11 -12.97 -19.76
C TRP A 92 5.63 -13.42 -21.12
N ASP A 93 6.95 -13.56 -21.23
CA ASP A 93 7.62 -14.02 -22.46
C ASP A 93 7.55 -15.54 -22.64
N ILE A 94 7.39 -16.27 -21.53
CA ILE A 94 7.32 -17.72 -21.49
C ILE A 94 6.23 -18.17 -20.52
N ASN A 95 5.71 -19.37 -20.73
CA ASN A 95 4.80 -20.06 -19.85
C ASN A 95 5.49 -20.39 -18.52
N PRO A 96 5.06 -19.81 -17.38
CA PRO A 96 5.69 -20.05 -16.08
C PRO A 96 5.63 -21.50 -15.59
N ALA A 97 4.69 -22.30 -16.08
CA ALA A 97 4.61 -23.72 -15.73
C ALA A 97 5.65 -24.57 -16.46
N THR A 98 5.94 -24.28 -17.73
CA THR A 98 6.78 -25.13 -18.57
C THR A 98 8.18 -24.54 -18.82
N GLY A 99 8.34 -23.22 -18.63
CA GLY A 99 9.55 -22.49 -18.99
C GLY A 99 9.75 -22.33 -20.51
N LEU A 100 8.74 -22.65 -21.32
CA LEU A 100 8.77 -22.60 -22.78
C LEU A 100 7.82 -21.52 -23.32
N ALA A 101 7.90 -21.24 -24.62
CA ALA A 101 6.92 -20.37 -25.28
C ALA A 101 5.50 -20.96 -25.15
N PHE A 102 4.50 -20.09 -24.98
CA PHE A 102 3.11 -20.51 -24.90
C PHE A 102 2.66 -21.19 -26.20
N THR A 103 1.83 -22.22 -26.06
CA THR A 103 1.06 -22.77 -27.18
C THR A 103 -0.38 -22.25 -27.16
N TRP A 104 -1.09 -22.29 -28.28
CA TRP A 104 -2.48 -21.86 -28.34
C TRP A 104 -3.41 -22.70 -27.44
N ASP A 105 -3.17 -24.00 -27.33
CA ASP A 105 -3.92 -24.88 -26.41
C ASP A 105 -3.69 -24.49 -24.94
N GLU A 106 -2.50 -23.98 -24.59
CA GLU A 106 -2.22 -23.46 -23.26
C GLU A 106 -2.88 -22.09 -23.02
N ILE A 107 -3.00 -21.25 -24.05
CA ILE A 107 -3.73 -19.99 -23.97
C ILE A 107 -5.21 -20.23 -23.68
N ASP A 108 -5.84 -21.18 -24.35
CA ASP A 108 -7.26 -21.49 -24.15
C ASP A 108 -7.57 -21.99 -22.74
N LYS A 109 -6.58 -22.62 -22.10
CA LYS A 109 -6.70 -23.12 -20.73
C LYS A 109 -6.17 -22.12 -19.69
N LEU A 110 -5.67 -20.97 -20.10
CA LEU A 110 -5.10 -19.95 -19.21
C LEU A 110 -6.20 -19.35 -18.33
N GLN A 111 -5.90 -19.18 -17.05
CA GLN A 111 -6.72 -18.33 -16.18
C GLN A 111 -6.02 -17.00 -15.95
N LEU A 112 -6.79 -15.92 -15.98
CA LEU A 112 -6.32 -14.57 -15.68
C LEU A 112 -7.02 -14.04 -14.44
N GLY A 113 -6.35 -13.15 -13.73
CA GLY A 113 -7.00 -12.40 -12.67
C GLY A 113 -6.03 -11.51 -11.91
N VAL A 114 -6.36 -11.28 -10.65
CA VAL A 114 -5.61 -10.38 -9.79
C VAL A 114 -5.46 -10.99 -8.39
N SER A 115 -4.33 -10.68 -7.76
CA SER A 115 -4.14 -10.86 -6.33
C SER A 115 -4.20 -9.49 -5.68
N LEU A 116 -5.17 -9.30 -4.79
CA LEU A 116 -5.40 -8.05 -4.07
C LEU A 116 -5.11 -8.25 -2.59
N ASN A 117 -4.63 -7.22 -1.91
CA ASN A 117 -4.74 -7.13 -0.46
C ASN A 117 -5.06 -5.69 -0.04
N ASP A 118 -5.68 -5.58 1.13
CA ASP A 118 -6.02 -4.35 1.81
C ASP A 118 -5.16 -4.21 3.09
N ALA A 119 -3.85 -4.45 2.95
CA ALA A 119 -2.94 -4.15 4.02
C ALA A 119 -2.95 -2.65 4.25
N THR A 120 -3.66 -2.20 5.28
CA THR A 120 -3.56 -0.82 5.74
C THR A 120 -2.16 -0.63 6.31
N GLU A 121 -1.32 0.13 5.62
CA GLU A 121 -0.06 0.63 6.14
C GLU A 121 -0.33 1.32 7.49
N ALA A 122 0.12 0.68 8.58
CA ALA A 122 -0.17 1.17 9.92
C ALA A 122 0.40 2.59 10.08
N PRO A 123 -0.35 3.53 10.67
CA PRO A 123 0.14 4.89 10.88
C PRO A 123 1.35 4.84 11.80
N CYS A 124 2.53 5.11 11.25
CA CYS A 124 3.80 4.99 11.99
C CYS A 124 4.75 6.17 11.74
N PHE A 125 5.72 6.30 12.65
CA PHE A 125 6.88 7.17 12.54
C PHE A 125 8.15 6.36 12.28
N THR A 126 9.17 7.00 11.71
CA THR A 126 10.51 6.39 11.63
C THR A 126 11.13 6.29 13.03
N GLY A 127 12.07 5.35 13.20
CA GLY A 127 12.66 5.07 14.50
C GLY A 127 13.38 6.24 15.17
N ASP A 128 13.91 7.19 14.40
CA ASP A 128 14.62 8.39 14.86
C ASP A 128 13.70 9.58 15.20
N THR A 129 12.38 9.44 15.00
CA THR A 129 11.43 10.46 15.40
C THR A 129 11.44 10.63 16.92
N ARG A 130 11.56 11.87 17.38
CA ARG A 130 11.64 12.20 18.81
C ARG A 130 10.25 12.32 19.42
N ILE A 131 10.03 11.60 20.51
CA ILE A 131 8.81 11.60 21.31
C ILE A 131 9.10 12.31 22.64
N SER A 132 8.28 13.31 22.97
CA SER A 132 8.39 14.08 24.21
C SER A 132 7.97 13.24 25.42
N LEU A 133 8.80 13.23 26.45
CA LEU A 133 8.54 12.55 27.72
C LEU A 133 8.00 13.53 28.77
N SER A 134 7.29 13.01 29.78
CA SER A 134 6.69 13.83 30.82
C SER A 134 7.68 14.58 31.72
N ASP A 135 8.95 14.19 31.69
CA ASP A 135 10.04 14.84 32.41
C ASP A 135 10.69 16.00 31.62
N GLY A 136 10.18 16.31 30.43
CA GLY A 136 10.70 17.34 29.53
C GLY A 136 11.86 16.89 28.65
N SER A 137 12.31 15.64 28.77
CA SER A 137 13.28 15.03 27.87
C SER A 137 12.60 14.45 26.63
N TYR A 138 13.40 13.91 25.72
CA TYR A 138 12.93 13.24 24.50
C TYR A 138 13.55 11.87 24.37
N LYS A 139 12.80 10.94 23.80
CA LYS A 139 13.30 9.63 23.40
C LYS A 139 12.94 9.35 21.95
N GLU A 140 13.82 8.69 21.22
CA GLU A 140 13.51 8.25 19.86
C GLU A 140 12.43 7.16 19.88
N ALA A 141 11.57 7.12 18.87
CA ALA A 141 10.46 6.17 18.77
C ALA A 141 10.94 4.71 18.88
N LYS A 142 12.13 4.40 18.33
CA LYS A 142 12.76 3.07 18.43
C LYS A 142 13.13 2.67 19.86
N ASP A 143 13.27 3.63 20.76
CA ASP A 143 13.73 3.47 22.13
C ASP A 143 12.60 3.56 23.17
N ILE A 144 11.39 3.97 22.77
CA ILE A 144 10.18 3.94 23.61
C ILE A 144 9.83 2.50 24.01
N ARG A 145 9.43 2.32 25.27
CA ARG A 145 9.02 1.04 25.85
C ARG A 145 7.72 1.19 26.64
N PRO A 146 6.93 0.12 26.80
CA PRO A 146 5.83 0.10 27.76
C PRO A 146 6.30 0.56 29.15
N GLY A 147 5.55 1.46 29.78
CA GLY A 147 5.89 2.11 31.04
C GLY A 147 6.50 3.51 30.90
N ASP A 148 7.01 3.89 29.72
CA ASP A 148 7.46 5.27 29.48
C ASP A 148 6.28 6.25 29.60
N ARG A 149 6.51 7.41 30.21
CA ARG A 149 5.52 8.49 30.28
C ARG A 149 5.76 9.51 29.17
N VAL A 150 4.83 9.60 28.24
CA VAL A 150 4.88 10.48 27.07
C VAL A 150 3.89 11.63 27.18
N VAL A 151 4.14 12.72 26.46
CA VAL A 151 3.27 13.90 26.41
C VAL A 151 2.34 13.81 25.19
N TYR A 152 1.10 14.24 25.36
CA TYR A 152 0.13 14.44 24.28
C TYR A 152 -0.62 15.76 24.48
N TYR A 153 -1.24 16.27 23.42
CA TYR A 153 -2.07 17.48 23.49
C TYR A 153 -3.54 17.11 23.65
N ASP A 154 -4.18 17.61 24.70
CA ASP A 154 -5.61 17.45 24.94
C ASP A 154 -6.38 18.61 24.29
N PHE A 155 -7.16 18.32 23.25
CA PHE A 155 -7.93 19.31 22.50
C PHE A 155 -9.17 19.83 23.24
N ILE A 156 -9.67 19.11 24.24
CA ILE A 156 -10.81 19.53 25.06
C ILE A 156 -10.35 20.60 26.05
N GLU A 157 -9.26 20.33 26.76
CA GLU A 157 -8.68 21.25 27.75
C GLU A 157 -7.69 22.25 27.16
N ARG A 158 -7.29 22.05 25.90
CA ARG A 158 -6.28 22.82 25.17
C ARG A 158 -4.94 22.89 25.90
N LYS A 159 -4.52 21.78 26.50
CA LYS A 159 -3.30 21.66 27.33
C LYS A 159 -2.53 20.38 27.02
N THR A 160 -1.22 20.43 27.22
CA THR A 160 -0.41 19.21 27.22
C THR A 160 -0.67 18.40 28.49
N LYS A 161 -0.87 17.11 28.31
CA LYS A 161 -1.02 16.11 29.36
C LYS A 161 -0.02 14.99 29.15
N SER A 162 0.16 14.15 30.16
CA SER A 162 1.00 12.95 30.05
C SER A 162 0.18 11.68 30.19
N THR A 163 0.65 10.62 29.53
CA THR A 163 0.09 9.28 29.63
C THR A 163 1.21 8.25 29.66
N THR A 164 0.89 7.01 30.04
CA THR A 164 1.85 5.90 30.10
C THR A 164 1.69 5.02 28.87
N VAL A 165 2.79 4.74 28.18
CA VAL A 165 2.83 3.80 27.05
C VAL A 165 2.48 2.39 27.54
N THR A 166 1.48 1.76 26.92
CA THR A 166 1.05 0.38 27.26
C THR A 166 1.63 -0.65 26.30
N LYS A 167 1.86 -0.26 25.04
CA LYS A 167 2.39 -1.10 23.97
C LYS A 167 3.15 -0.22 22.97
N VAL A 168 4.15 -0.80 22.32
CA VAL A 168 4.83 -0.21 21.17
C VAL A 168 4.73 -1.19 20.02
N ASN A 169 4.11 -0.80 18.91
CA ASN A 169 4.11 -1.63 17.72
C ASN A 169 5.37 -1.33 16.90
N LYS A 170 5.91 -2.36 16.24
CA LYS A 170 7.12 -2.29 15.43
C LYS A 170 6.84 -2.99 14.12
N HIS A 171 7.00 -2.28 13.02
CA HIS A 171 6.85 -2.85 11.68
C HIS A 171 8.20 -2.85 10.98
N SER A 172 8.51 -3.94 10.31
CA SER A 172 9.73 -4.10 9.51
C SER A 172 9.71 -3.16 8.31
N ALA A 173 10.88 -2.94 7.69
CA ALA A 173 10.97 -2.12 6.48
C ALA A 173 10.12 -2.66 5.32
N GLY A 174 9.90 -3.98 5.25
CA GLY A 174 9.08 -4.61 4.21
C GLY A 174 7.57 -4.34 4.36
N GLU A 175 7.13 -4.02 5.58
CA GLU A 175 5.74 -3.65 5.91
C GLU A 175 5.49 -2.15 5.76
N MET A 176 6.48 -1.38 5.29
CA MET A 176 6.34 0.04 5.04
C MET A 176 6.07 0.28 3.55
N GLY A 177 5.19 1.23 3.28
CA GLY A 177 4.98 1.82 1.96
C GLY A 177 6.29 2.29 1.31
N PRO A 178 6.28 2.59 0.00
CA PRO A 178 7.51 2.81 -0.77
C PRO A 178 8.28 4.07 -0.38
N TYR A 179 7.69 4.96 0.43
CA TYR A 179 8.34 6.19 0.90
C TYR A 179 7.79 6.64 2.26
N TYR A 180 8.55 7.51 2.92
CA TYR A 180 8.09 8.32 4.05
C TYR A 180 8.22 9.82 3.74
N LEU A 181 7.56 10.64 4.52
CA LEU A 181 7.57 12.09 4.40
C LEU A 181 8.48 12.70 5.46
N VAL A 182 9.20 13.75 5.10
CA VAL A 182 9.94 14.61 6.02
C VAL A 182 9.28 15.98 6.05
N LEU A 183 8.52 16.26 7.12
CA LEU A 183 7.87 17.54 7.34
C LEU A 183 8.80 18.47 8.10
N ASN A 184 8.99 19.69 7.59
CA ASN A 184 9.85 20.74 8.16
C ASN A 184 11.28 20.25 8.48
N LYS A 185 11.80 19.28 7.72
CA LYS A 185 13.11 18.64 7.94
C LYS A 185 13.28 18.02 9.34
N LYS A 186 12.17 17.75 10.03
CA LYS A 186 12.16 17.30 11.43
C LYS A 186 11.33 16.05 11.62
N LEU A 187 10.07 16.06 11.21
CA LEU A 187 9.15 14.97 11.46
C LEU A 187 9.16 13.99 10.30
N LYS A 188 9.60 12.76 10.56
CA LYS A 188 9.66 11.68 9.58
C LYS A 188 8.50 10.71 9.80
N VAL A 189 7.57 10.68 8.85
CA VAL A 189 6.25 10.08 9.07
C VAL A 189 5.75 9.36 7.83
N THR A 190 5.03 8.25 8.02
CA THR A 190 4.37 7.53 6.93
C THR A 190 3.17 8.33 6.38
N PRO A 191 2.84 8.23 5.08
CA PRO A 191 1.75 9.00 4.48
C PRO A 191 0.38 8.81 5.17
N GLU A 192 0.12 7.64 5.73
CA GLU A 192 -1.18 7.31 6.35
C GLU A 192 -1.28 7.75 7.80
N HIS A 193 -0.22 8.32 8.37
CA HIS A 193 -0.25 8.78 9.76
C HIS A 193 -1.18 9.99 9.93
N PRO A 194 -2.15 9.95 10.87
CA PRO A 194 -3.00 11.08 11.19
C PRO A 194 -2.21 12.16 11.94
N LEU A 195 -2.31 13.40 11.48
CA LEU A 195 -1.76 14.57 12.13
C LEU A 195 -2.90 15.49 12.53
N ASP A 196 -2.85 15.96 13.78
CA ASP A 196 -3.88 16.85 14.30
C ASP A 196 -3.69 18.28 13.76
N LYS A 197 -4.79 18.90 13.37
CA LYS A 197 -4.87 20.33 13.04
C LYS A 197 -5.17 21.16 14.28
N PRO A 198 -4.88 22.47 14.27
CA PRO A 198 -5.17 23.37 15.40
C PRO A 198 -6.64 23.48 15.82
N ASP A 199 -7.57 23.13 14.92
CA ASP A 199 -9.01 23.09 15.17
C ASP A 199 -9.50 21.77 15.78
N GLY A 200 -8.60 20.80 15.99
CA GLY A 200 -8.91 19.46 16.51
C GLY A 200 -9.37 18.46 15.43
N THR A 201 -9.42 18.86 14.16
CA THR A 201 -9.62 17.92 13.05
C THR A 201 -8.32 17.23 12.67
N VAL A 202 -8.39 16.16 11.88
CA VAL A 202 -7.22 15.35 11.48
C VAL A 202 -6.96 15.50 9.98
N ILE A 203 -5.68 15.52 9.60
CA ILE A 203 -5.21 15.38 8.21
C ILE A 203 -4.20 14.24 8.13
N THR A 204 -4.26 13.41 7.08
CA THR A 204 -3.22 12.41 6.87
C THR A 204 -1.94 13.06 6.36
N ALA A 205 -0.78 12.60 6.82
CA ALA A 205 0.51 13.18 6.44
C ALA A 205 0.70 13.26 4.91
N GLY A 206 0.21 12.27 4.16
CA GLY A 206 0.21 12.22 2.69
C GLY A 206 -0.53 13.36 2.00
N LYS A 207 -1.49 14.00 2.70
CA LYS A 207 -2.29 15.12 2.19
C LYS A 207 -1.77 16.49 2.62
N VAL A 208 -0.77 16.54 3.51
CA VAL A 208 -0.18 17.78 4.01
C VAL A 208 0.57 18.51 2.90
N LYS A 209 0.38 19.83 2.82
CA LYS A 209 1.05 20.72 1.86
C LYS A 209 1.76 21.86 2.59
N VAL A 210 2.71 22.48 1.89
CA VAL A 210 3.35 23.72 2.38
C VAL A 210 2.27 24.80 2.59
N GLY A 211 2.30 25.46 3.74
CA GLY A 211 1.30 26.42 4.21
C GLY A 211 0.22 25.84 5.12
N ASP A 212 0.10 24.51 5.21
CA ASP A 212 -0.79 23.89 6.20
C ASP A 212 -0.27 24.13 7.63
N SER A 213 -1.16 24.04 8.61
CA SER A 213 -0.82 24.14 10.03
C SER A 213 -1.21 22.86 10.76
N ILE A 214 -0.30 22.33 11.57
CA ILE A 214 -0.52 21.17 12.44
C ILE A 214 -0.34 21.56 13.90
N GLN A 215 -0.97 20.82 14.80
CA GLN A 215 -0.78 20.97 16.24
C GLN A 215 0.55 20.33 16.65
N GLY A 216 1.44 21.13 17.26
CA GLY A 216 2.64 20.66 17.95
C GLY A 216 2.46 20.67 19.46
N GLU A 217 3.50 20.20 20.17
CA GLU A 217 3.52 20.20 21.65
C GLU A 217 3.41 21.62 22.25
N THR A 218 4.15 22.56 21.68
CA THR A 218 4.28 23.93 22.21
C THR A 218 3.41 24.96 21.50
N GLY A 219 2.60 24.53 20.53
CA GLY A 219 1.75 25.42 19.75
C GLY A 219 1.57 24.94 18.32
N ILE A 220 1.05 25.83 17.48
CA ILE A 220 0.79 25.56 16.07
C ILE A 220 2.12 25.57 15.30
N ILE A 221 2.32 24.55 14.46
CA ILE A 221 3.46 24.42 13.56
C ILE A 221 2.97 24.60 12.14
N GLU A 222 3.47 25.64 11.47
CA GLU A 222 3.28 25.83 10.04
C GLU A 222 4.21 24.90 9.24
N ILE A 223 3.68 24.28 8.20
CA ILE A 223 4.42 23.41 7.29
C ILE A 223 5.15 24.27 6.25
N SER A 224 6.46 24.38 6.39
CA SER A 224 7.34 25.12 5.47
C SER A 224 8.04 24.22 4.44
N SER A 225 8.10 22.90 4.67
CA SER A 225 8.64 21.96 3.70
C SER A 225 8.02 20.57 3.82
N VAL A 226 7.82 19.90 2.68
CA VAL A 226 7.38 18.51 2.59
C VAL A 226 8.28 17.78 1.59
N GLU A 227 9.07 16.81 2.07
CA GLU A 227 9.99 16.02 1.24
C GLU A 227 9.57 14.55 1.24
N LYS A 228 9.60 13.89 0.07
CA LYS A 228 9.37 12.44 -0.06
C LYS A 228 10.70 11.72 -0.13
N VAL A 229 10.90 10.73 0.74
CA VAL A 229 12.11 9.88 0.74
C VAL A 229 11.70 8.46 0.35
N TRP A 230 12.11 8.03 -0.84
CA TRP A 230 11.82 6.71 -1.43
C TRP A 230 12.72 5.63 -0.85
N GLU A 231 12.56 5.39 0.44
CA GLU A 231 13.31 4.40 1.19
C GLU A 231 12.37 3.72 2.17
N ARG A 232 12.56 2.41 2.36
CA ARG A 232 11.84 1.61 3.35
C ARG A 232 12.67 1.47 4.61
N VAL A 233 12.10 1.84 5.76
CA VAL A 233 12.77 1.78 7.06
C VAL A 233 11.88 1.11 8.10
N LYS A 234 12.47 0.68 9.21
CA LYS A 234 11.71 0.16 10.35
C LYS A 234 10.89 1.29 10.99
N THR A 235 9.59 1.05 11.21
CA THR A 235 8.66 2.06 11.73
C THR A 235 8.02 1.64 13.06
N TYR A 236 7.51 2.63 13.79
CA TYR A 236 7.04 2.50 15.18
C TYR A 236 5.75 3.31 15.40
N SER A 237 4.87 2.80 16.27
CA SER A 237 3.65 3.47 16.76
C SER A 237 3.40 3.18 18.23
#